data_AF-A0A4W2EJG7-F1
#
_entry.id   AF-A0A4W2EJG7-F1
#
_cell.length_a   1.000
_cell.length_b   1.000
_cell.length_c   1.000
_cell.angle_alpha   90.00
_cell.angle_beta   90.00
_cell.angle_gamma   90.00
#
_symmetry.space_group_name_H-M   'P 1'
#
loop_
_entity.id
_entity.type
_entity.pdbx_description
1 polymer ?
#
loop_
_entity_poly.entity_id
_entity_poly.type
_entity_poly.pdbx_seq_one_letter_code
_entity_poly.pdbx_strand_id
1 'polypeptide(L)'
;MTLLSIALGTLFYLLQAVSGESGYAENGDFDDAELDDYSFSCYSQLEVDGLQHLLTCMFDDSDINSTNLEFEICGALLDVDCLNFNKLQERYFLKTKKFLLIGDSKICVKLEKKNMTCRKVNIVKIGKKLYVGILSFFYLKTDRYLCLKFWD
;
A
#
# COMPACT_ATOMS: atom_id res chain seq x y z
N MET A 1 -44.16 24.98 46.80
CA MET A 1 -44.07 23.91 45.79
C MET A 1 -45.21 22.93 46.11
N THR A 2 -46.43 23.08 45.57
CA THR A 2 -46.91 22.54 44.27
C THR A 2 -46.46 21.08 44.03
N LEU A 3 -47.24 20.10 43.61
CA LEU A 3 -48.65 19.87 43.25
C LEU A 3 -48.67 18.40 42.74
N LEU A 4 -49.80 17.69 42.84
CA LEU A 4 -50.28 16.60 41.95
C LEU A 4 -49.41 15.30 41.82
N SER A 5 -49.85 14.11 42.23
CA SER A 5 -50.95 13.27 41.71
C SER A 5 -50.54 12.28 40.59
N ILE A 6 -51.09 11.04 40.68
CA ILE A 6 -51.40 10.04 39.63
C ILE A 6 -50.20 9.19 39.17
N ALA A 7 -50.11 7.91 39.56
CA ALA A 7 -50.73 6.68 38.98
C ALA A 7 -50.09 6.19 37.67
N LEU A 8 -50.35 4.91 37.36
CA LEU A 8 -50.05 4.10 36.15
C LEU A 8 -49.08 2.94 36.50
N GLY A 9 -49.45 1.67 36.44
CA GLY A 9 -50.41 1.03 35.54
C GLY A 9 -49.60 0.28 34.47
N THR A 10 -49.53 -1.05 34.62
CA THR A 10 -49.29 -2.06 33.56
C THR A 10 -48.33 -1.69 32.42
N LEU A 11 -47.16 -2.33 32.34
CA LEU A 11 -46.45 -2.45 31.06
C LEU A 11 -46.64 -3.85 30.46
N PHE A 12 -47.19 -3.77 29.25
CA PHE A 12 -47.58 -4.77 28.28
C PHE A 12 -46.41 -5.66 27.83
N TYR A 13 -46.59 -6.98 27.77
CA TYR A 13 -46.90 -7.78 26.57
C TYR A 13 -45.75 -7.90 25.54
N LEU A 14 -45.49 -9.16 25.17
CA LEU A 14 -45.07 -9.64 23.85
C LEU A 14 -43.63 -9.34 23.40
N LEU A 15 -42.75 -10.32 23.61
CA LEU A 15 -41.74 -10.70 22.61
C LEU A 15 -42.15 -12.10 22.13
N GLN A 16 -43.12 -12.20 21.21
CA GLN A 16 -42.82 -12.40 19.79
C GLN A 16 -41.49 -13.15 19.59
N ALA A 17 -41.56 -14.48 19.67
CA ALA A 17 -40.56 -15.33 19.06
C ALA A 17 -40.60 -15.04 17.55
N VAL A 18 -39.65 -14.24 17.07
CA VAL A 18 -39.45 -14.08 15.63
C VAL A 18 -38.99 -15.42 15.08
N SER A 19 -39.80 -15.91 14.16
CA SER A 19 -39.55 -17.03 13.26
C SER A 19 -38.14 -16.88 12.65
N GLY A 20 -37.29 -17.88 12.89
CA GLY A 20 -36.03 -18.01 12.17
C GLY A 20 -36.33 -18.29 10.70
N GLU A 21 -36.21 -17.26 9.88
CA GLU A 21 -36.15 -17.40 8.43
C GLU A 21 -34.86 -18.16 8.09
N SER A 22 -35.01 -19.28 7.39
CA SER A 22 -33.88 -20.09 6.95
C SER A 22 -33.07 -19.29 5.94
N GLY A 23 -31.84 -18.94 6.30
CA GLY A 23 -30.85 -18.41 5.36
C GLY A 23 -30.62 -19.43 4.25
N TYR A 24 -31.03 -19.07 3.04
CA TYR A 24 -30.57 -19.70 1.81
C TYR A 24 -29.05 -19.51 1.77
N ALA A 25 -28.29 -20.60 1.90
CA ALA A 25 -26.85 -20.57 1.70
C ALA A 25 -26.58 -20.29 0.21
N GLU A 26 -26.42 -19.01 -0.10
CA GLU A 26 -25.93 -18.57 -1.39
C GLU A 26 -24.50 -19.10 -1.56
N ASN A 27 -24.26 -19.59 -2.77
CA ASN A 27 -23.10 -20.36 -3.20
C ASN A 27 -21.78 -19.87 -2.58
N GLY A 28 -21.01 -20.81 -2.03
CA GLY A 28 -19.68 -20.56 -1.51
C GLY A 28 -18.79 -19.88 -2.54
N ASP A 29 -18.66 -18.56 -2.39
CA ASP A 29 -17.54 -17.81 -2.95
C ASP A 29 -16.35 -18.06 -2.03
N PHE A 30 -15.18 -18.16 -2.64
CA PHE A 30 -13.92 -18.60 -2.06
C PHE A 30 -13.29 -17.56 -1.10
N ASP A 31 -14.12 -16.86 -0.32
CA ASP A 31 -13.70 -15.70 0.48
C ASP A 31 -13.33 -16.05 1.94
N ASP A 32 -13.42 -17.32 2.33
CA ASP A 32 -13.04 -17.79 3.68
C ASP A 32 -11.56 -18.17 3.82
N ALA A 33 -10.72 -17.84 2.83
CA ALA A 33 -9.28 -17.81 3.04
C ALA A 33 -8.93 -16.41 3.54
N GLU A 34 -8.54 -16.30 4.82
CA GLU A 34 -7.86 -15.12 5.37
C GLU A 34 -6.92 -14.57 4.29
N LEU A 35 -7.20 -13.38 3.77
CA LEU A 35 -6.32 -12.71 2.82
C LEU A 35 -4.96 -12.59 3.51
N ASP A 36 -4.03 -13.51 3.21
CA ASP A 36 -2.65 -13.42 3.68
C ASP A 36 -2.23 -11.97 3.47
N ASP A 37 -1.79 -11.30 4.54
CA ASP A 37 -1.53 -9.86 4.49
C ASP A 37 -0.26 -9.62 3.67
N TYR A 38 -0.41 -9.56 2.33
CA TYR A 38 0.64 -9.29 1.34
C TYR A 38 1.14 -7.84 1.43
N SER A 39 1.24 -7.30 2.63
CA SER A 39 1.80 -6.00 2.95
C SER A 39 3.25 -5.91 2.42
N PHE A 40 3.58 -4.74 1.88
CA PHE A 40 4.87 -4.51 1.26
C PHE A 40 5.31 -3.06 1.40
N SER A 41 6.62 -2.90 1.43
CA SER A 41 7.30 -1.62 1.46
C SER A 41 8.23 -1.47 0.25
N CYS A 42 8.36 -0.23 -0.20
CA CYS A 42 9.21 0.13 -1.32
C CYS A 42 10.04 1.35 -0.98
N TYR A 43 11.23 1.43 -1.58
CA TYR A 43 12.04 2.64 -1.57
C TYR A 43 12.59 2.93 -2.96
N SER A 44 12.69 4.21 -3.29
CA SER A 44 13.24 4.68 -4.55
C SER A 44 14.65 5.25 -4.38
N GLN A 45 15.44 5.11 -5.45
CA GLN A 45 16.73 5.74 -5.64
C GLN A 45 16.71 6.39 -7.03
N LEU A 46 16.85 7.71 -7.09
CA LEU A 46 16.80 8.44 -8.35
C LEU A 46 18.20 8.59 -8.94
N GLU A 47 18.32 8.56 -10.27
CA GLU A 47 19.59 8.78 -11.00
C GLU A 47 20.73 7.84 -10.55
N VAL A 48 20.41 6.57 -10.29
CA VAL A 48 21.42 5.57 -9.88
C VAL A 48 22.42 5.24 -10.99
N ASP A 49 22.02 5.43 -12.25
CA ASP A 49 22.83 5.18 -13.42
C ASP A 49 22.41 6.15 -14.54
N GLY A 50 23.07 7.32 -14.56
CA GLY A 50 22.66 8.44 -15.40
C GLY A 50 21.23 8.88 -15.07
N LEU A 51 20.35 8.88 -16.07
CA LEU A 51 18.92 9.23 -15.92
C LEU A 51 18.04 8.05 -15.49
N GLN A 52 18.61 6.89 -15.19
CA GLN A 52 17.84 5.74 -14.74
C GLN A 52 17.60 5.84 -13.23
N HIS A 53 16.37 5.57 -12.84
CA HIS A 53 15.94 5.45 -11.44
C HIS A 53 15.79 3.96 -11.10
N LEU A 54 15.95 3.64 -9.82
CA LEU A 54 15.75 2.30 -9.28
C LEU A 54 14.67 2.35 -8.21
N LEU A 55 13.70 1.45 -8.34
CA LEU A 55 12.67 1.21 -7.36
C LEU A 55 12.81 -0.21 -6.85
N THR A 56 12.88 -0.37 -5.53
CA THR A 56 13.01 -1.68 -4.89
C THR A 56 11.86 -1.87 -3.92
N CYS A 57 11.18 -3.01 -4.01
CA CYS A 57 10.11 -3.42 -3.11
C CYS A 57 10.42 -4.78 -2.47
N MET A 58 9.91 -5.00 -1.26
CA MET A 58 9.88 -6.31 -0.62
C MET A 58 8.60 -6.45 0.20
N PHE A 59 8.19 -7.69 0.44
CA PHE A 59 7.14 -7.98 1.40
C PHE A 59 7.62 -7.63 2.82
N ASP A 60 6.70 -7.11 3.63
CA ASP A 60 7.03 -6.74 5.01
C ASP A 60 7.15 -7.99 5.91
N ASP A 61 6.44 -9.07 5.55
CA ASP A 61 6.57 -10.40 6.15
C ASP A 61 7.52 -11.29 5.33
N SER A 62 8.54 -11.85 6.01
CA SER A 62 9.54 -12.74 5.43
C SER A 62 9.04 -14.15 5.13
N ASP A 63 7.94 -14.57 5.77
CA ASP A 63 7.41 -15.93 5.64
C ASP A 63 6.53 -16.11 4.39
N ILE A 64 6.25 -15.02 3.68
CA ILE A 64 5.45 -15.03 2.45
C ILE A 64 6.16 -15.82 1.34
N ASN A 65 5.48 -16.85 0.84
CA ASN A 65 5.92 -17.60 -0.34
C ASN A 65 5.75 -16.79 -1.63
N SER A 66 6.77 -16.01 -1.94
CA SER A 66 6.77 -15.09 -3.08
C SER A 66 6.99 -15.76 -4.45
N THR A 67 7.12 -17.09 -4.53
CA THR A 67 7.57 -17.82 -5.75
C THR A 67 6.79 -17.44 -7.00
N ASN A 68 5.46 -17.34 -6.88
CA ASN A 68 4.55 -17.04 -7.99
C ASN A 68 4.00 -15.61 -7.96
N LEU A 69 4.56 -14.74 -7.12
CA LEU A 69 4.12 -13.37 -6.97
C LEU A 69 4.97 -12.43 -7.82
N GLU A 70 4.27 -11.54 -8.53
CA GLU A 70 4.86 -10.51 -9.39
C GLU A 70 4.49 -9.13 -8.87
N PHE A 71 5.37 -8.15 -9.12
CA PHE A 71 5.09 -6.74 -8.86
C PHE A 71 4.93 -5.99 -10.17
N GLU A 72 3.92 -5.13 -10.25
CA GLU A 72 3.68 -4.22 -11.37
C GLU A 72 3.46 -2.80 -10.84
N ILE A 73 4.00 -1.81 -11.55
CA ILE A 73 3.70 -0.39 -11.33
C ILE A 73 2.98 0.18 -12.54
N CYS A 74 1.91 0.93 -12.30
CA CYS A 74 1.14 1.62 -13.33
C CYS A 74 0.91 3.09 -12.96
N GLY A 75 0.82 3.95 -13.97
CA GLY A 75 0.54 5.38 -13.80
C GLY A 75 1.76 6.21 -13.37
N ALA A 76 1.73 7.50 -13.72
CA ALA A 76 2.88 8.41 -13.60
C ALA A 76 4.17 7.85 -14.25
N LEU A 77 4.00 7.21 -15.41
CA LEU A 77 5.06 6.67 -16.26
C LEU A 77 5.09 7.44 -17.61
N LEU A 78 6.26 7.48 -18.25
CA LEU A 78 6.48 8.05 -19.58
C LEU A 78 6.29 6.98 -20.66
N ASP A 79 5.43 7.28 -21.64
CA ASP A 79 5.22 6.50 -22.88
C ASP A 79 4.70 5.05 -22.69
N VAL A 80 4.37 4.63 -21.46
CA VAL A 80 3.84 3.30 -21.14
C VAL A 80 2.84 3.37 -20.01
N ASP A 81 1.88 2.46 -20.00
CA ASP A 81 0.85 2.40 -18.95
C ASP A 81 1.36 1.72 -17.67
N CYS A 82 2.06 0.59 -17.82
CA CYS A 82 2.55 -0.25 -16.74
C CYS A 82 3.94 -0.84 -17.01
N LEU A 83 4.67 -1.18 -15.94
CA LEU A 83 5.96 -1.85 -15.97
C LEU A 83 6.02 -2.95 -14.90
N ASN A 84 6.61 -4.08 -15.24
CA ASN A 84 6.84 -5.18 -14.30
C ASN A 84 8.21 -5.09 -13.64
N PHE A 85 8.29 -5.55 -12.39
CA PHE A 85 9.54 -5.66 -11.65
C PHE A 85 10.23 -6.97 -11.97
N ASN A 86 11.55 -6.97 -11.88
CA ASN A 86 12.34 -8.19 -11.88
C ASN A 86 12.47 -8.71 -10.45
N LYS A 87 12.43 -10.03 -10.27
CA LYS A 87 12.62 -10.67 -8.96
C LYS A 87 14.07 -11.14 -8.81
N LEU A 88 14.69 -10.82 -7.69
CA LEU A 88 15.99 -11.36 -7.28
C LEU A 88 15.93 -11.70 -5.79
N GLN A 89 15.98 -13.00 -5.49
CA GLN A 89 15.75 -13.53 -4.13
C GLN A 89 14.39 -13.04 -3.61
N GLU A 90 14.35 -12.39 -2.45
CA GLU A 90 13.13 -11.88 -1.81
C GLU A 90 12.79 -10.44 -2.21
N ARG A 91 13.56 -9.83 -3.13
CA ARG A 91 13.39 -8.43 -3.52
C ARG A 91 12.94 -8.29 -4.97
N TYR A 92 12.12 -7.28 -5.19
CA TYR A 92 11.62 -6.89 -6.50
C TYR A 92 12.25 -5.57 -6.90
N PHE A 93 12.88 -5.51 -8.08
CA PHE A 93 13.61 -4.34 -8.55
C PHE A 93 13.14 -3.91 -9.94
N LEU A 94 12.97 -2.61 -10.11
CA LEU A 94 12.65 -1.97 -11.38
C LEU A 94 13.62 -0.82 -11.62
N LYS A 95 14.50 -0.99 -12.62
CA LYS A 95 15.42 0.06 -13.07
C LYS A 95 14.91 0.63 -14.39
N THR A 96 14.57 1.92 -14.41
CA THR A 96 13.98 2.55 -15.60
C THR A 96 14.18 4.06 -15.62
N LYS A 97 14.20 4.65 -16.82
CA LYS A 97 14.15 6.10 -17.05
C LYS A 97 12.72 6.63 -17.26
N LYS A 98 11.71 5.73 -17.22
CA LYS A 98 10.32 6.05 -17.58
C LYS A 98 9.49 6.56 -16.42
N PHE A 99 10.05 6.84 -15.24
CA PHE A 99 9.25 7.46 -14.18
C PHE A 99 9.01 8.93 -14.49
N LEU A 100 7.76 9.37 -14.42
CA LEU A 100 7.41 10.79 -14.62
C LEU A 100 7.84 11.65 -13.42
N LEU A 101 8.02 11.04 -12.25
CA LEU A 101 8.35 11.67 -10.95
C LEU A 101 7.34 12.73 -10.46
N ILE A 102 6.24 12.92 -11.19
CA ILE A 102 5.14 13.83 -10.87
C ILE A 102 3.86 13.02 -10.75
N GLY A 103 3.13 13.21 -9.65
CA GLY A 103 1.93 12.45 -9.34
C GLY A 103 2.19 11.15 -8.60
N ASP A 104 1.14 10.36 -8.46
CA ASP A 104 1.17 9.08 -7.76
C ASP A 104 1.05 7.93 -8.76
N SER A 105 1.87 6.90 -8.56
CA SER A 105 1.78 5.62 -9.24
C SER A 105 1.02 4.62 -8.37
N LYS A 106 0.51 3.55 -8.98
CA LYS A 106 -0.08 2.41 -8.27
C LYS A 106 0.84 1.20 -8.42
N ILE A 107 1.31 0.63 -7.32
CA ILE A 107 2.05 -0.63 -7.31
C ILE A 107 1.09 -1.73 -6.87
N CYS A 108 1.05 -2.84 -7.59
CA CYS A 108 0.21 -3.99 -7.29
C CYS A 108 1.05 -5.27 -7.22
N VAL A 109 0.67 -6.15 -6.30
CA VAL A 109 1.11 -7.55 -6.25
C VAL A 109 0.14 -8.38 -7.07
N LYS A 110 0.68 -9.19 -7.98
CA LYS A 110 -0.09 -10.06 -8.87
C LYS A 110 0.24 -11.52 -8.63
N LEU A 111 -0.81 -12.35 -8.62
CA LEU A 111 -0.73 -13.80 -8.71
C LEU A 111 -1.52 -14.23 -9.95
N GLU A 112 -0.87 -14.93 -10.89
CA GLU A 112 -1.51 -15.39 -12.14
C GLU A 112 -2.31 -14.27 -12.88
N LYS A 113 -1.76 -13.05 -12.89
CA LYS A 113 -2.36 -11.83 -13.47
C LYS A 113 -3.56 -11.25 -12.72
N LYS A 114 -4.00 -11.85 -11.61
CA LYS A 114 -4.98 -11.24 -10.70
C LYS A 114 -4.27 -10.34 -9.70
N ASN A 115 -4.81 -9.14 -9.48
CA ASN A 115 -4.28 -8.22 -8.47
C ASN A 115 -4.73 -8.70 -7.09
N MET A 116 -3.78 -8.97 -6.19
CA MET A 116 -4.08 -9.35 -4.81
C MET A 116 -4.19 -8.11 -3.92
N THR A 117 -3.12 -7.30 -3.91
CA THR A 117 -3.07 -6.05 -3.15
C THR A 117 -2.42 -4.94 -3.96
N CYS A 118 -2.84 -3.70 -3.73
CA CYS A 118 -2.32 -2.54 -4.43
C CYS A 118 -2.17 -1.34 -3.52
N ARG A 119 -1.10 -0.57 -3.74
CA ARG A 119 -0.78 0.64 -2.99
C ARG A 119 -0.48 1.81 -3.93
N LYS A 120 -1.08 2.96 -3.64
CA LYS A 120 -0.67 4.23 -4.27
C LYS A 120 0.63 4.71 -3.64
N VAL A 121 1.58 5.08 -4.47
CA VAL A 121 2.91 5.54 -4.06
C VAL A 121 3.31 6.76 -4.85
N ASN A 122 3.99 7.68 -4.17
CA ASN A 122 4.67 8.78 -4.83
C ASN A 122 6.15 8.47 -4.86
N ILE A 123 6.71 8.20 -6.05
CA ILE A 123 8.09 7.73 -6.21
C ILE A 123 9.11 8.69 -5.59
N VAL A 124 8.84 10.00 -5.62
CA VAL A 124 9.74 11.01 -5.04
C VAL A 124 9.69 11.00 -3.51
N LYS A 125 8.53 10.68 -2.91
CA LYS A 125 8.36 10.69 -1.44
C LYS A 125 8.93 9.44 -0.75
N ILE A 126 9.03 8.32 -1.46
CA ILE A 126 9.57 7.05 -0.93
C ILE A 126 11.09 6.92 -1.11
N GLY A 127 11.79 8.03 -1.34
CA GLY A 127 13.25 8.04 -1.43
C GLY A 127 13.90 7.51 -0.16
N LYS A 128 14.96 6.71 -0.30
CA LYS A 128 15.73 6.21 0.84
C LYS A 128 16.34 7.39 1.60
N LYS A 129 15.81 7.70 2.79
CA LYS A 129 16.40 8.67 3.72
C LYS A 129 17.58 8.00 4.43
N LEU A 130 18.80 8.48 4.19
CA LEU A 130 19.98 8.02 4.91
C LEU A 130 20.08 8.80 6.23
N TYR A 131 19.58 8.20 7.32
CA TYR A 131 19.80 8.73 8.66
C TYR A 131 21.20 8.33 9.12
N VAL A 132 22.20 9.16 8.85
CA VAL A 132 23.50 9.06 9.53
C VAL A 132 23.30 9.73 10.88
N GLY A 133 23.37 8.94 11.95
CA GLY A 133 23.15 9.42 13.31
C GLY A 133 23.87 10.75 13.54
N ILE A 134 23.07 11.78 13.83
CA ILE A 134 23.44 13.18 14.15
C ILE A 134 23.57 14.16 12.97
N LEU A 135 23.42 13.78 11.70
CA LEU A 135 23.27 14.77 10.60
C LEU A 135 22.16 14.38 9.62
N SER A 136 21.14 15.25 9.53
CA SER A 136 20.07 15.18 8.54
C SER A 136 20.61 15.60 7.17
N PHE A 137 21.13 14.66 6.38
CA PHE A 137 21.54 14.93 5.00
C PHE A 137 20.33 14.86 4.06
N PHE A 138 19.96 16.00 3.47
CA PHE A 138 19.11 16.04 2.28
C PHE A 138 19.99 16.07 1.04
N TYR A 139 19.89 15.07 0.16
CA TYR A 139 20.45 15.15 -1.19
C TYR A 139 19.51 15.99 -2.06
N LEU A 140 19.77 17.29 -2.15
CA LEU A 140 19.18 18.19 -3.16
C LEU A 140 20.25 18.47 -4.21
N LYS A 141 20.15 17.79 -5.35
CA LYS A 141 21.05 18.05 -6.49
C LYS A 141 20.61 19.34 -7.17
N THR A 142 21.39 20.40 -6.98
CA THR A 142 21.36 21.58 -7.85
C THR A 142 22.60 21.50 -8.74
N ASP A 143 22.42 21.77 -10.03
CA ASP A 143 23.37 21.45 -11.09
C ASP A 143 24.81 21.88 -10.77
N ARG A 144 25.71 20.90 -10.95
CA ARG A 144 27.18 21.00 -11.02
C ARG A 144 28.04 20.97 -9.76
N TYR A 145 27.52 21.02 -8.53
CA TYR A 145 28.33 20.73 -7.34
C TYR A 145 27.49 20.03 -6.25
N LEU A 146 28.10 19.05 -5.57
CA LEU A 146 27.55 18.46 -4.35
C LEU A 146 27.57 19.53 -3.24
N CYS A 147 26.53 20.36 -3.18
CA CYS A 147 26.40 21.37 -2.14
C CYS A 147 25.94 20.73 -0.83
N LEU A 148 26.90 20.50 0.06
CA LEU A 148 26.64 20.37 1.50
C LEU A 148 26.16 21.73 2.00
N LYS A 149 24.84 21.92 2.12
CA LYS A 149 24.31 23.05 2.88
C LYS A 149 24.26 22.65 4.35
N PHE A 150 25.24 23.14 5.11
CA PHE A 150 25.16 23.25 6.56
C PHE A 150 24.21 24.42 6.88
N TRP A 151 23.19 24.18 7.69
CA TRP A 151 22.49 25.24 8.42
C TRP A 151 22.90 25.05 9.88
N ASP A 152 23.52 26.09 10.47
CA ASP A 152 23.74 26.20 11.92
C ASP A 152 22.42 26.50 12.65
#